data_AF-A0A944L4Y5-F1
#
_entry.id   AF-A0A944L4Y5-F1
#
_cell.length_a   1.000
_cell.length_b   1.000
_cell.length_c   1.000
_cell.angle_alpha   90.00
_cell.angle_beta   90.00
_cell.angle_gamma   90.00
#
_symmetry.space_group_name_H-M   'P 1'
#
loop_
_entity.id
_entity.type
_entity.pdbx_description
1 polymer ?
#
loop_
_entity_poly.entity_id
_entity_poly.type
_entity_poly.pdbx_seq_one_letter_code
_entity_poly.pdbx_strand_id
1 'polypeptide(L)'
;MARGPEATERIGWGLADLGYIGVFGTDFVVRGESAVALEINCRMQASTWLLGEVELEEEQLPTMLRHVLELRGQATAAKADLAPVQAAQLTLRHQGPPGRLTGAPVSGVYRMTGGALQWRGKGYGLLECGPDDCVVMHVPQTGTQLMPGVPLARLVSRRPFTTPDGSALDTHGRQLLEGLNTRFTVEAT
;
A
#
# COMPACT_ATOMS: atom_id res chain seq x y z
N MET A 1 -3.31 -18.22 22.96
CA MET A 1 -2.78 -17.99 21.60
C MET A 1 -1.87 -16.77 21.67
N ALA A 2 -0.83 -16.72 20.86
CA ALA A 2 0.12 -15.60 20.86
C ALA A 2 -0.50 -14.34 20.24
N ARG A 3 0.01 -13.17 20.61
CA ARG A 3 -0.32 -11.91 19.93
C ARG A 3 0.30 -11.92 18.52
N GLY A 4 -0.21 -11.10 17.60
CA GLY A 4 0.27 -11.05 16.21
C GLY A 4 1.80 -10.99 16.05
N PRO A 5 2.51 -10.07 16.76
CA PRO A 5 3.98 -9.98 16.69
C PRO A 5 4.69 -11.25 17.16
N GLU A 6 4.30 -11.81 18.31
CA GLU A 6 4.88 -13.05 18.85
C GLU A 6 4.62 -14.26 17.93
N ALA A 7 3.44 -14.31 17.31
CA ALA A 7 3.10 -15.34 16.34
C ALA A 7 3.97 -15.22 15.08
N THR A 8 4.19 -13.98 14.60
CA THR A 8 5.07 -13.68 13.45
C THR A 8 6.51 -14.10 13.74
N GLU A 9 7.04 -13.77 14.92
CA GLU A 9 8.40 -14.15 15.33
C GLU A 9 8.57 -15.67 15.40
N ARG A 10 7.61 -16.39 16.01
CA ARG A 10 7.62 -17.85 16.06
C ARG A 10 7.59 -18.49 14.67
N ILE A 11 6.80 -17.93 13.74
CA ILE A 11 6.77 -18.38 12.35
C ILE A 11 8.13 -18.15 11.70
N GLY A 12 8.74 -16.98 11.92
CA GLY A 12 10.07 -16.64 11.40
C GLY A 12 11.14 -17.62 11.84
N TRP A 13 11.20 -17.95 13.13
CA TRP A 13 12.13 -18.98 13.64
C TRP A 13 11.86 -20.36 13.04
N GLY A 14 10.59 -20.78 12.94
CA GLY A 14 10.24 -22.04 12.31
C GLY A 14 10.62 -22.12 10.83
N LEU A 15 10.47 -21.01 10.08
CA LEU A 15 10.93 -20.92 8.69
C LEU A 15 12.47 -21.01 8.61
N ALA A 16 13.18 -20.33 9.51
CA ALA A 16 14.63 -20.37 9.58
C ALA A 16 15.16 -21.79 9.90
N ASP A 17 14.52 -22.51 10.81
CA ASP A 17 14.84 -23.91 11.14
C ASP A 17 14.64 -24.84 9.92
N LEU A 18 13.74 -24.50 9.01
CA LEU A 18 13.54 -25.19 7.73
C LEU A 18 14.53 -24.74 6.63
N GLY A 19 15.45 -23.83 6.95
CA GLY A 19 16.45 -23.29 6.02
C GLY A 19 15.95 -22.16 5.13
N TYR A 20 14.79 -21.56 5.43
CA TYR A 20 14.31 -20.41 4.68
C TYR A 20 15.18 -19.17 4.96
N ILE A 21 15.66 -18.55 3.89
CA ILE A 21 16.42 -17.30 3.93
C ILE A 21 15.67 -16.28 3.06
N GLY A 22 15.01 -15.33 3.68
CA GLY A 22 14.21 -14.34 2.96
C GLY A 22 13.33 -13.50 3.87
N VAL A 23 12.50 -12.68 3.24
CA VAL A 23 11.41 -11.92 3.86
C VAL A 23 10.08 -12.61 3.60
N PHE A 24 9.25 -12.68 4.62
CA PHE A 24 7.92 -13.26 4.56
C PHE A 24 6.87 -12.30 5.11
N GLY A 25 5.63 -12.46 4.67
CA GLY A 25 4.46 -11.82 5.23
C GLY A 25 3.53 -12.86 5.85
N THR A 26 2.71 -12.42 6.80
CA THR A 26 1.75 -13.27 7.51
C THR A 26 0.42 -12.57 7.61
N ASP A 27 -0.65 -13.27 7.22
CA ASP A 27 -2.00 -12.75 7.33
C ASP A 27 -2.68 -13.42 8.54
N PHE A 28 -3.24 -12.61 9.43
CA PHE A 28 -3.85 -13.08 10.67
C PHE A 28 -5.34 -12.74 10.75
N VAL A 29 -6.10 -13.61 11.42
CA VAL A 29 -7.34 -13.20 12.10
C VAL A 29 -7.00 -12.92 13.56
N VAL A 30 -7.35 -11.72 14.01
CA VAL A 30 -7.17 -11.30 15.40
C VAL A 30 -8.52 -11.23 16.09
N ARG A 31 -8.66 -11.91 17.24
CA ARG A 31 -9.83 -11.84 18.10
C ARG A 31 -9.39 -11.61 19.54
N GLY A 32 -9.63 -10.41 20.05
CA GLY A 32 -9.08 -10.00 21.34
C GLY A 32 -7.55 -10.05 21.31
N GLU A 33 -6.94 -10.76 22.25
CA GLU A 33 -5.49 -10.91 22.33
C GLU A 33 -4.94 -12.10 21.52
N SER A 34 -5.80 -12.85 20.85
CA SER A 34 -5.42 -14.06 20.11
C SER A 34 -5.28 -13.77 18.62
N ALA A 35 -4.17 -14.17 18.03
CA ALA A 35 -3.96 -14.19 16.59
C ALA A 35 -3.89 -15.63 16.05
N VAL A 36 -4.56 -15.89 14.93
CA VAL A 36 -4.49 -17.14 14.17
C VAL A 36 -3.97 -16.81 12.78
N ALA A 37 -2.84 -17.41 12.39
CA ALA A 37 -2.30 -17.26 11.05
C ALA A 37 -3.21 -17.97 10.05
N LEU A 38 -3.63 -17.25 9.02
CA LEU A 38 -4.37 -17.78 7.89
C LEU A 38 -3.44 -18.18 6.74
N GLU A 39 -2.43 -17.35 6.48
CA GLU A 39 -1.54 -17.49 5.34
C GLU A 39 -0.12 -17.05 5.70
N ILE A 40 0.87 -17.77 5.17
CA ILE A 40 2.30 -17.41 5.23
C ILE A 40 2.77 -17.22 3.80
N ASN A 41 3.18 -15.99 3.48
CA ASN A 41 3.66 -15.59 2.17
C ASN A 41 5.17 -15.46 2.20
N CYS A 42 5.92 -16.45 1.69
CA CYS A 42 7.38 -16.44 1.62
C CYS A 42 7.93 -15.54 0.50
N ARG A 43 7.44 -14.30 0.43
CA ARG A 43 7.75 -13.29 -0.59
C ARG A 43 7.41 -11.90 -0.06
N MET A 44 7.88 -10.87 -0.76
CA MET A 44 7.43 -9.50 -0.54
C MET A 44 5.92 -9.37 -0.79
N GLN A 45 5.26 -8.64 0.10
CA GLN A 45 3.85 -8.28 -0.05
C GLN A 45 3.73 -6.97 -0.84
N ALA A 46 2.55 -6.75 -1.45
CA ALA A 46 2.31 -5.55 -2.25
C ALA A 46 2.35 -4.25 -1.44
N SER A 47 2.27 -4.32 -0.10
CA SER A 47 2.38 -3.22 0.86
C SER A 47 3.79 -3.03 1.41
N THR A 48 4.74 -3.94 1.17
CA THR A 48 6.10 -3.87 1.76
C THR A 48 6.84 -2.59 1.39
N TRP A 49 6.64 -2.07 0.17
CA TRP A 49 7.24 -0.80 -0.25
C TRP A 49 6.71 0.39 0.56
N LEU A 50 5.41 0.41 0.87
CA LEU A 50 4.77 1.47 1.64
C LEU A 50 5.23 1.45 3.10
N LEU A 51 5.39 0.25 3.67
CA LEU A 51 6.01 0.09 4.98
C LEU A 51 7.43 0.67 4.99
N GLY A 52 8.22 0.42 3.94
CA GLY A 52 9.57 0.98 3.81
C GLY A 52 9.61 2.51 3.83
N GLU A 53 8.61 3.18 3.26
CA GLU A 53 8.52 4.65 3.33
C GLU A 53 8.18 5.15 4.72
N VAL A 54 7.33 4.43 5.45
CA VAL A 54 7.06 4.76 6.85
C VAL A 54 8.30 4.55 7.71
N GLU A 55 9.00 3.42 7.54
CA GLU A 55 10.26 3.15 8.24
C GLU A 55 11.28 4.27 7.99
N LEU A 56 11.43 4.74 6.74
CA LEU A 56 12.33 5.85 6.43
C LEU A 56 11.94 7.17 7.10
N GLU A 57 10.65 7.49 7.15
CA GLU A 57 10.17 8.70 7.83
C GLU A 57 10.48 8.66 9.33
N GLU A 58 10.42 7.48 9.94
CA GLU A 58 10.74 7.24 11.36
C GLU A 58 12.26 7.09 11.61
N GLU A 59 13.07 7.50 10.64
CA GLU A 59 14.54 7.39 10.64
C GLU A 59 15.03 5.94 10.87
N GLN A 60 14.20 4.95 10.54
CA GLN A 60 14.53 3.54 10.59
C GLN A 60 15.09 3.07 9.25
N LEU A 61 15.94 2.05 9.33
CA LEU A 61 16.41 1.36 8.14
C LEU A 61 15.30 0.42 7.63
N PRO A 62 14.84 0.55 6.37
CA PRO A 62 13.74 -0.27 5.89
C PRO A 62 14.01 -1.76 5.98
N THR A 63 13.01 -2.55 6.33
CA THR A 63 13.13 -4.00 6.54
C THR A 63 13.80 -4.70 5.36
N MET A 64 13.48 -4.32 4.12
CA MET A 64 14.11 -4.87 2.92
C MET A 64 15.60 -4.56 2.82
N LEU A 65 15.99 -3.33 3.14
CA LEU A 65 17.39 -2.92 3.12
C LEU A 65 18.17 -3.62 4.24
N ARG A 66 17.58 -3.73 5.43
CA ARG A 66 18.14 -4.51 6.53
C ARG A 66 18.43 -5.94 6.13
N HIS A 67 17.46 -6.61 5.53
CA HIS A 67 17.62 -7.98 5.07
C HIS A 67 18.80 -8.12 4.08
N VAL A 68 18.93 -7.20 3.13
CA VAL A 68 20.06 -7.19 2.19
C VAL A 68 21.41 -6.99 2.90
N LEU A 69 21.49 -6.11 3.89
CA LEU A 69 22.73 -5.86 4.64
C LEU A 69 23.11 -7.07 5.49
N GLU A 70 22.14 -7.70 6.17
CA GLU A 70 22.36 -8.92 6.98
C GLU A 70 22.80 -10.10 6.11
N LEU A 71 22.23 -10.26 4.91
CA LEU A 71 22.71 -11.24 3.93
C LEU A 71 24.16 -11.00 3.50
N ARG A 72 24.67 -9.78 3.63
CA ARG A 72 26.07 -9.42 3.37
C ARG A 72 26.94 -9.47 4.63
N GLY A 73 26.43 -10.03 5.72
CA GLY A 73 27.15 -10.15 7.00
C GLY A 73 27.20 -8.87 7.81
N GLN A 74 26.41 -7.85 7.45
CA GLN A 74 26.30 -6.61 8.21
C GLN A 74 25.12 -6.72 9.16
N ALA A 75 25.39 -6.89 10.45
CA ALA A 75 24.35 -6.99 11.47
C ALA A 75 23.56 -5.67 11.55
N THR A 76 22.23 -5.74 11.48
CA THR A 76 21.35 -4.59 11.74
C THR A 76 20.69 -4.77 13.10
N ALA A 77 21.03 -3.92 14.08
CA ALA A 77 20.59 -4.07 15.47
C ALA A 77 19.13 -3.66 15.74
N ALA A 78 18.34 -3.42 14.70
CA ALA A 78 17.01 -2.84 14.83
C ALA A 78 15.96 -3.90 15.20
N LYS A 79 15.12 -3.59 16.19
CA LYS A 79 13.87 -4.32 16.43
C LYS A 79 12.76 -3.66 15.61
N ALA A 80 11.80 -4.44 15.14
CA ALA A 80 10.62 -3.87 14.49
C ALA A 80 9.88 -2.96 15.49
N ASP A 81 9.58 -1.74 15.09
CA ASP A 81 8.59 -0.94 15.80
C ASP A 81 7.20 -1.56 15.58
N LEU A 82 6.45 -1.71 16.66
CA LEU A 82 5.11 -2.28 16.65
C LEU A 82 4.04 -1.20 16.79
N ALA A 83 4.43 0.07 16.84
CA ALA A 83 3.51 1.19 16.83
C ALA A 83 2.63 1.16 15.57
N PRO A 84 1.32 1.40 15.69
CA PRO A 84 0.45 1.52 14.52
C PRO A 84 0.88 2.70 13.65
N VAL A 85 1.12 2.42 12.37
CA VAL A 85 1.51 3.42 11.38
C VAL A 85 0.29 4.04 10.69
N GLN A 86 0.34 5.34 10.41
CA GLN A 86 -0.72 6.06 9.68
C GLN A 86 -0.42 6.05 8.18
N ALA A 87 -0.75 4.94 7.53
CA ALA A 87 -0.57 4.77 6.09
C ALA A 87 -1.73 3.95 5.51
N ALA A 88 -2.30 4.42 4.40
CA ALA A 88 -3.37 3.73 3.68
C ALA A 88 -2.97 3.53 2.22
N GLN A 89 -3.32 2.38 1.65
CA GLN A 89 -3.18 2.07 0.23
C GLN A 89 -4.52 1.62 -0.34
N LEU A 90 -4.93 2.20 -1.46
CA LEU A 90 -6.11 1.80 -2.21
C LEU A 90 -5.74 1.51 -3.66
N THR A 91 -6.23 0.40 -4.21
CA THR A 91 -6.04 0.06 -5.62
C THR A 91 -7.35 0.30 -6.36
N LEU A 92 -7.32 1.18 -7.37
CA LEU A 92 -8.46 1.39 -8.27
C LEU A 92 -8.42 0.35 -9.36
N ARG A 93 -9.57 -0.21 -9.70
CA ARG A 93 -9.72 -1.19 -10.77
C ARG A 93 -10.78 -0.73 -11.74
N HIS A 94 -10.53 -0.96 -13.03
CA HIS A 94 -11.51 -0.76 -14.08
C HIS A 94 -12.68 -1.71 -13.86
N GLN A 95 -13.91 -1.20 -13.87
CA GLN A 95 -15.13 -2.03 -13.76
C GLN A 95 -16.01 -1.94 -15.01
N GLY A 96 -15.65 -1.07 -15.96
CA GLY A 96 -16.39 -0.92 -17.21
C GLY A 96 -16.12 -2.06 -18.19
N PRO A 97 -16.78 -2.05 -19.37
CA PRO A 97 -16.50 -3.00 -20.45
C PRO A 97 -15.05 -2.85 -20.96
N PRO A 98 -14.55 -3.82 -21.73
CA PRO A 98 -13.29 -3.67 -22.46
C PRO A 98 -13.25 -2.36 -23.24
N GLY A 99 -12.10 -1.69 -23.21
CA GLY A 99 -11.95 -0.43 -23.92
C GLY A 99 -10.51 0.07 -23.93
N ARG A 100 -10.25 1.11 -24.71
CA ARG A 100 -8.95 1.77 -24.78
C ARG A 100 -8.95 3.01 -23.88
N LEU A 101 -7.95 3.11 -23.02
CA LEU A 101 -7.74 4.30 -22.20
C LEU A 101 -7.33 5.47 -23.09
N THR A 102 -8.12 6.54 -23.16
CA THR A 102 -7.83 7.73 -23.99
C THR A 102 -7.46 8.96 -23.16
N GLY A 103 -7.81 8.97 -21.88
CA GLY A 103 -7.43 10.03 -20.94
C GLY A 103 -7.13 9.45 -19.56
N ALA A 104 -6.12 9.98 -18.87
CA ALA A 104 -5.71 9.51 -17.56
C ALA A 104 -5.13 10.66 -16.72
N PRO A 105 -5.23 10.62 -15.37
CA PRO A 105 -4.55 11.57 -14.51
C PRO A 105 -3.02 11.41 -14.62
N VAL A 106 -2.29 12.50 -14.38
CA VAL A 106 -0.83 12.44 -14.24
C VAL A 106 -0.50 11.83 -12.88
N SER A 107 0.47 10.91 -12.80
CA SER A 107 0.95 10.44 -11.49
C SER A 107 1.55 11.58 -10.66
N GLY A 108 1.36 11.54 -9.34
CA GLY A 108 1.93 12.53 -8.43
C GLY A 108 1.03 12.83 -7.24
N VAL A 109 1.31 13.94 -6.57
CA VAL A 109 0.60 14.37 -5.37
C VAL A 109 -0.67 15.11 -5.75
N TYR A 110 -1.78 14.77 -5.11
CA TYR A 110 -3.08 15.40 -5.26
C TYR A 110 -3.65 15.82 -3.91
N ARG A 111 -4.48 16.86 -3.92
CA ARG A 111 -5.23 17.34 -2.76
C ARG A 111 -6.66 17.66 -3.13
N MET A 112 -7.60 17.37 -2.24
CA MET A 112 -8.95 17.94 -2.33
C MET A 112 -8.96 19.39 -1.86
N THR A 113 -9.36 20.33 -2.71
CA THR A 113 -9.47 21.74 -2.36
C THR A 113 -10.73 22.32 -2.98
N GLY A 114 -11.62 22.88 -2.15
CA GLY A 114 -12.88 23.47 -2.62
C GLY A 114 -13.78 22.50 -3.40
N GLY A 115 -13.78 21.21 -3.03
CA GLY A 115 -14.56 20.18 -3.73
C GLY A 115 -13.96 19.69 -5.05
N ALA A 116 -12.79 20.18 -5.46
CA ALA A 116 -12.07 19.70 -6.65
C ALA A 116 -10.74 19.01 -6.29
N LEU A 117 -10.44 17.92 -6.99
CA LEU A 117 -9.15 17.24 -6.87
C LEU A 117 -8.10 18.02 -7.67
N GLN A 118 -7.07 18.52 -7.01
CA GLN A 118 -6.02 19.34 -7.61
C GLN A 118 -4.69 18.61 -7.61
N TRP A 119 -3.99 18.63 -8.75
CA TRP A 119 -2.61 18.15 -8.83
C TRP A 119 -1.68 19.17 -8.19
N ARG A 120 -0.82 18.72 -7.29
CA ARG A 120 0.09 19.55 -6.49
C ARG A 120 1.53 19.48 -6.97
N GLY A 121 1.91 18.41 -7.64
CA GLY A 121 3.28 18.23 -8.11
C GLY A 121 3.63 16.77 -8.32
N LYS A 122 4.89 16.54 -8.67
CA LYS A 122 5.49 15.21 -8.68
C LYS A 122 5.58 14.68 -7.24
N GLY A 123 5.41 13.38 -7.08
CA GLY A 123 5.58 12.65 -5.84
C GLY A 123 5.48 11.16 -6.12
N TYR A 124 6.18 10.36 -5.32
CA TYR A 124 6.35 8.94 -5.56
C TYR A 124 5.91 8.09 -4.37
N GLY A 125 5.62 8.71 -3.23
CA GLY A 125 4.97 8.05 -2.11
C GLY A 125 4.72 8.98 -0.92
N LEU A 126 4.62 8.41 0.27
CA LEU A 126 4.26 9.11 1.48
C LEU A 126 5.29 10.14 1.96
N LEU A 127 6.56 10.00 1.55
CA LEU A 127 7.62 10.95 1.90
C LEU A 127 7.41 12.33 1.27
N GLU A 128 6.71 12.41 0.12
CA GLU A 128 6.32 13.68 -0.50
C GLU A 128 4.85 14.07 -0.23
N CYS A 129 4.16 13.30 0.62
CA CYS A 129 2.73 13.44 0.88
C CYS A 129 2.50 14.19 2.19
N GLY A 130 1.86 15.36 2.12
CA GLY A 130 1.33 16.02 3.31
C GLY A 130 0.16 15.26 3.94
N PRO A 131 -0.30 15.71 5.12
CA PRO A 131 -1.34 15.01 5.91
C PRO A 131 -2.70 14.92 5.18
N ASP A 132 -3.03 15.91 4.35
CA ASP A 132 -4.28 15.97 3.57
C ASP A 132 -4.09 15.59 2.09
N ASP A 133 -2.88 15.17 1.72
CA ASP A 133 -2.56 14.78 0.35
C ASP A 133 -2.83 13.29 0.12
N CYS A 134 -2.93 12.94 -1.16
CA CYS A 134 -2.78 11.56 -1.61
C CYS A 134 -1.82 11.52 -2.80
N VAL A 135 -1.08 10.42 -2.92
CA VAL A 135 -0.23 10.17 -4.09
C VAL A 135 -0.92 9.17 -5.00
N VAL A 136 -1.04 9.53 -6.26
CA VAL A 136 -1.63 8.70 -7.32
C VAL A 136 -0.50 8.17 -8.20
N MET A 137 -0.43 6.87 -8.35
CA MET A 137 0.68 6.19 -9.02
C MET A 137 0.20 4.97 -9.80
N HIS A 138 1.10 4.39 -10.60
CA HIS A 138 0.84 3.23 -11.46
C HIS A 138 -0.34 3.45 -12.42
N VAL A 139 -0.49 4.68 -12.91
CA VAL A 139 -1.50 5.02 -13.91
C VAL A 139 -1.08 4.49 -15.28
N PRO A 140 -1.89 3.68 -15.98
CA PRO A 140 -1.58 3.20 -17.31
C PRO A 140 -1.44 4.33 -18.32
N GLN A 141 -0.61 4.13 -19.34
CA GLN A 141 -0.46 5.10 -20.42
C GLN A 141 -1.72 5.13 -21.29
N THR A 142 -2.07 6.32 -21.78
CA THR A 142 -3.08 6.47 -22.84
C THR A 142 -2.74 5.57 -24.02
N GLY A 143 -3.75 4.94 -24.60
CA GLY A 143 -3.63 3.89 -25.60
C GLY A 143 -3.66 2.49 -25.02
N THR A 144 -3.52 2.31 -23.71
CA THR A 144 -3.56 0.98 -23.06
C THR A 144 -4.96 0.37 -23.19
N GLN A 145 -5.03 -0.92 -23.54
CA GLN A 145 -6.28 -1.68 -23.54
C GLN A 145 -6.61 -2.13 -22.13
N LEU A 146 -7.81 -1.80 -21.67
CA LEU A 146 -8.32 -2.11 -20.35
C LEU A 146 -9.34 -3.23 -20.46
N MET A 147 -9.15 -4.26 -19.65
CA MET A 147 -10.13 -5.32 -19.44
C MET A 147 -10.85 -5.09 -18.09
N PRO A 148 -12.08 -5.58 -17.90
CA PRO A 148 -12.74 -5.53 -16.61
C PRO A 148 -11.84 -6.12 -15.50
N GLY A 149 -11.76 -5.42 -14.36
CA GLY A 149 -11.01 -5.80 -13.18
C GLY A 149 -9.53 -5.39 -13.17
N VAL A 150 -8.96 -4.89 -14.27
CA VAL A 150 -7.53 -4.50 -14.30
C VAL A 150 -7.26 -3.27 -13.42
N PRO A 151 -6.09 -3.18 -12.74
CA PRO A 151 -5.72 -1.99 -11.98
C PRO A 151 -5.59 -0.74 -12.87
N LEU A 152 -6.12 0.39 -12.41
CA LEU A 152 -6.05 1.70 -13.06
C LEU A 152 -5.13 2.68 -12.35
N ALA A 153 -5.03 2.57 -11.04
CA ALA A 153 -4.14 3.40 -10.23
C ALA A 153 -3.99 2.76 -8.86
N ARG A 154 -2.93 3.17 -8.18
CA ARG A 154 -2.78 2.99 -6.75
C ARG A 154 -2.74 4.37 -6.09
N LEU A 155 -3.48 4.49 -5.00
CA LEU A 155 -3.50 5.67 -4.14
C LEU A 155 -2.80 5.31 -2.84
N VAL A 156 -1.99 6.22 -2.34
CA VAL A 156 -1.51 6.19 -0.96
C VAL A 156 -1.76 7.51 -0.26
N SER A 157 -2.05 7.47 1.03
CA SER A 157 -2.24 8.64 1.88
C SER A 157 -1.91 8.30 3.33
N ARG A 158 -1.67 9.33 4.15
CA ARG A 158 -1.63 9.22 5.61
C ARG A 158 -3.02 9.03 6.20
N ARG A 159 -4.04 9.54 5.49
CA ARG A 159 -5.43 9.45 5.92
C ARG A 159 -6.06 8.14 5.43
N PRO A 160 -6.86 7.47 6.27
CA PRO A 160 -7.67 6.34 5.82
C PRO A 160 -8.63 6.72 4.68
N PHE A 161 -8.88 5.77 3.77
CA PHE A 161 -9.89 5.92 2.71
C PHE A 161 -11.25 5.31 3.08
N THR A 162 -11.30 4.55 4.18
CA THR A 162 -12.44 3.72 4.56
C THR A 162 -12.96 4.09 5.94
N THR A 163 -14.17 3.63 6.25
CA THR A 163 -14.69 3.58 7.62
C THR A 163 -13.74 2.75 8.52
N PRO A 164 -13.74 2.98 9.85
CA PRO A 164 -12.84 2.27 10.77
C PRO A 164 -12.98 0.74 10.76
N ASP A 165 -14.16 0.23 10.41
CA ASP A 165 -14.45 -1.21 10.26
C ASP A 165 -14.07 -1.75 8.87
N GLY A 166 -13.58 -0.91 7.96
CA GLY A 166 -13.17 -1.27 6.61
C GLY A 166 -14.32 -1.66 5.67
N SER A 167 -15.58 -1.51 6.08
CA SER A 167 -16.74 -2.00 5.33
C SER A 167 -17.14 -1.10 4.15
N ALA A 168 -16.79 0.19 4.19
CA ALA A 168 -17.11 1.15 3.15
C ALA A 168 -16.04 2.23 3.01
N LEU A 169 -16.08 2.98 1.90
CA LEU A 169 -15.30 4.22 1.77
C LEU A 169 -15.87 5.31 2.68
N ASP A 170 -15.01 6.08 3.32
CA ASP A 170 -15.45 7.26 4.08
C ASP A 170 -15.79 8.43 3.13
N THR A 171 -16.16 9.58 3.69
CA THR A 171 -16.48 10.77 2.86
C THR A 171 -15.26 11.24 2.06
N HIS A 172 -14.05 11.18 2.64
CA HIS A 172 -12.83 11.64 1.98
C HIS A 172 -12.43 10.71 0.83
N GLY A 173 -12.42 9.40 1.07
CA GLY A 173 -12.16 8.36 0.09
C GLY A 173 -13.13 8.45 -1.09
N ARG A 174 -14.43 8.63 -0.83
CA ARG A 174 -15.43 8.84 -1.90
C ARG A 174 -15.12 10.07 -2.75
N GLN A 175 -14.86 11.22 -2.12
CA GLN A 175 -14.53 12.46 -2.85
C GLN A 175 -13.27 12.31 -3.71
N LEU A 176 -12.23 11.65 -3.19
CA LEU A 176 -11.03 11.34 -3.95
C LEU A 176 -11.32 10.45 -5.16
N LEU A 177 -12.12 9.40 -4.98
CA LEU A 177 -12.48 8.50 -6.06
C LEU A 177 -13.31 9.20 -7.14
N GLU A 178 -14.32 9.96 -6.74
CA GLU A 178 -15.13 10.76 -7.67
C GLU A 178 -14.26 11.73 -8.45
N GLY A 179 -13.39 12.47 -7.75
CA GLY A 179 -12.44 13.40 -8.37
C GLY A 179 -11.48 12.73 -9.34
N LEU A 180 -10.97 11.53 -9.01
CA LEU A 180 -10.10 10.77 -9.91
C LEU A 180 -10.84 10.17 -11.10
N ASN A 181 -12.05 9.64 -10.88
CA ASN A 181 -12.84 8.99 -11.91
C ASN A 181 -13.11 9.95 -13.08
N THR A 182 -13.36 11.24 -12.81
CA THR A 182 -13.54 12.27 -13.85
C THR A 182 -12.29 12.51 -14.70
N ARG A 183 -11.11 12.03 -14.29
CA ARG A 183 -9.83 12.19 -15.00
C ARG A 183 -9.46 10.98 -15.85
N PHE A 184 -10.21 9.89 -15.76
CA PHE A 184 -10.07 8.74 -16.66
C PHE A 184 -11.08 8.83 -17.80
N THR A 185 -10.66 8.52 -19.01
CA THR A 185 -11.53 8.43 -20.18
C THR A 185 -11.23 7.14 -20.91
N VAL A 186 -12.27 6.33 -21.14
CA VAL A 186 -12.16 5.01 -21.79
C VAL A 186 -13.12 4.99 -22.97
N GLU A 187 -12.58 4.67 -24.14
CA GLU A 187 -13.35 4.45 -25.36
C GLU A 187 -13.66 2.95 -25.48
N ALA A 188 -14.92 2.59 -25.67
CA ALA A 188 -15.32 1.20 -25.83
C ALA A 188 -14.72 0.61 -27.12
N THR A 189 -14.25 -0.64 -27.04
CA THR A 189 -13.73 -1.40 -28.19
C THR A 189 -14.66 -2.52 -28.59
#